data_AF-A0A7Y0SE07-F1
#
_entry.id   AF-A0A7Y0SE07-F1
#
_cell.length_a   1.000
_cell.length_b   1.000
_cell.length_c   1.000
_cell.angle_alpha   90.00
_cell.angle_beta   90.00
_cell.angle_gamma   90.00
#
_symmetry.space_group_name_H-M   'P 1'
#
loop_
_entity.id
_entity.type
_entity.pdbx_description
1 polymer ?
#
loop_
_entity_poly.entity_id
_entity_poly.type
_entity_poly.pdbx_seq_one_letter_code
_entity_poly.pdbx_strand_id
1 'polypeptide(L)'
;TMMADWANDDANLLGWRAETGETAFENYPETDVEISEQEYFDNGILMVAMVRAGVELAFEAMTASGIIDESAYYESLHELPLIANTIARKR
;
A
#
# COMPACT_ATOMS: atom_id res chain seq x y z
N THR A 1 3.60 -7.03 20.55
CA THR A 1 2.25 -6.81 19.98
C THR A 1 2.03 -5.31 19.87
N MET A 2 1.10 -4.85 19.04
CA MET A 2 0.82 -3.41 18.88
C MET A 2 0.56 -2.70 20.22
N MET A 3 -0.28 -3.29 21.09
CA MET A 3 -0.58 -2.70 22.40
C MET A 3 0.62 -2.63 23.35
N ALA A 4 1.59 -3.53 23.21
CA ALA A 4 2.82 -3.46 24.00
C ALA A 4 3.72 -2.31 23.53
N ASP A 5 3.69 -1.97 22.25
CA ASP A 5 4.41 -0.82 21.69
C ASP A 5 3.78 0.50 22.17
N TRP A 6 2.44 0.57 22.21
CA TRP A 6 1.72 1.72 22.75
C TRP A 6 2.07 2.00 24.22
N ALA A 7 2.18 0.94 25.03
CA ALA A 7 2.60 1.06 26.43
C ALA A 7 4.08 1.43 26.59
N ASN A 8 4.84 1.40 25.49
CA ASN A 8 6.26 1.76 25.39
C ASN A 8 6.45 2.99 24.49
N ASP A 9 5.50 3.94 24.56
CA ASP A 9 5.55 5.23 23.86
C ASP A 9 5.77 5.12 22.34
N ASP A 10 5.16 4.12 21.70
CA ASP A 10 5.18 3.88 20.25
C ASP A 10 6.60 3.70 19.68
N ALA A 11 7.54 3.17 20.48
CA ALA A 11 8.95 3.10 20.10
C ALA A 11 9.19 2.42 18.74
N ASN A 12 8.51 1.30 18.44
CA ASN A 12 8.68 0.62 17.15
C ASN A 12 7.99 1.38 16.01
N LEU A 13 6.76 1.86 16.23
CA LEU A 13 6.04 2.66 15.23
C LEU A 13 6.83 3.90 14.83
N LEU A 14 7.37 4.65 15.80
CA LEU A 14 8.17 5.84 15.54
C LEU A 14 9.52 5.50 14.89
N GLY A 15 10.14 4.39 15.30
CA GLY A 15 11.34 3.86 14.66
C GLY A 15 11.12 3.56 13.17
N TRP A 16 10.12 2.74 12.84
CA TRP A 16 9.80 2.40 11.45
C TRP A 16 9.37 3.60 10.62
N ARG A 17 8.64 4.55 11.22
CA ARG A 17 8.27 5.80 10.54
C ARG A 17 9.51 6.61 10.16
N ALA A 18 10.46 6.76 11.09
CA ALA A 18 11.71 7.46 10.81
C ALA A 18 12.52 6.74 9.73
N GLU A 19 12.70 5.42 9.86
CA GLU A 19 13.40 4.61 8.86
C GLU A 19 12.77 4.68 7.46
N THR A 20 11.43 4.68 7.38
CA THR A 20 10.70 4.83 6.12
C THR A 20 10.95 6.19 5.49
N GLY A 21 10.89 7.25 6.30
CA GLY A 21 11.17 8.62 5.88
C GLY A 21 12.60 8.85 5.38
N GLU A 22 13.56 7.99 5.75
CA GLU A 22 14.94 8.03 5.27
C GLU A 22 15.18 7.16 4.01
N THR A 23 14.15 6.46 3.50
CA THR A 23 14.33 5.62 2.30
C THR A 23 14.60 6.44 1.06
N ALA A 24 15.25 5.81 0.07
CA ALA A 24 15.55 6.45 -1.21
C ALA A 24 14.27 6.80 -2.00
N PHE A 25 13.19 6.03 -1.84
CA PHE A 25 11.91 6.33 -2.47
C PHE A 25 11.28 7.60 -1.88
N GLU A 26 11.22 7.68 -0.54
CA GLU A 26 10.69 8.85 0.18
C GLU A 26 11.49 10.13 -0.05
N ASN A 27 12.78 10.02 -0.40
CA ASN A 27 13.67 11.16 -0.63
C ASN A 27 14.08 11.36 -2.10
N TYR A 28 13.47 10.63 -3.05
CA TYR A 28 13.77 10.81 -4.47
C TYR A 28 13.40 12.26 -4.89
N PRO A 29 14.18 12.95 -5.74
CA PRO A 29 13.81 14.31 -6.16
C PRO A 29 12.51 14.31 -6.97
N GLU A 30 11.74 15.40 -6.88
CA GLU A 30 10.63 15.63 -7.81
C GLU A 30 11.16 15.77 -9.25
N THR A 31 10.37 15.34 -10.22
CA THR A 31 10.71 15.38 -11.63
C THR A 31 9.53 15.89 -12.44
N ASP A 32 9.80 16.75 -13.41
CA ASP A 32 8.80 17.28 -14.35
C ASP A 32 8.64 16.40 -15.60
N VAL A 33 9.17 15.17 -15.57
CA VAL A 33 9.01 14.22 -16.67
C VAL A 33 7.54 13.85 -16.81
N GLU A 34 6.97 14.17 -17.97
CA GLU A 34 5.63 13.73 -18.33
C GLU A 34 5.66 12.26 -18.71
N ILE A 35 4.91 11.44 -17.98
CA ILE A 35 4.72 10.02 -18.24
C ILE A 35 3.28 9.84 -18.70
N SER A 36 3.09 9.27 -19.89
CA SER A 36 1.76 9.01 -20.43
C SER A 36 1.06 7.89 -19.64
N GLU A 37 -0.28 7.86 -19.67
CA GLU A 37 -1.07 6.80 -19.01
C GLU A 37 -0.60 5.40 -19.42
N GLN A 38 -0.46 5.15 -20.73
CA GLN A 38 -0.06 3.84 -21.24
C GLN A 38 1.34 3.44 -20.76
N GLU A 39 2.25 4.40 -20.61
CA GLU A 39 3.62 4.14 -20.16
C GLU A 39 3.68 3.63 -18.71
N TYR A 40 2.76 4.05 -17.84
CA TYR A 40 2.62 3.47 -16.50
C TYR A 40 2.26 1.98 -16.55
N PHE A 41 1.41 1.56 -17.49
CA PHE A 41 1.03 0.16 -17.65
C PHE A 41 2.14 -0.66 -18.33
N ASP A 42 2.74 -0.12 -19.38
CA ASP A 42 3.77 -0.80 -20.18
C ASP A 42 5.04 -1.05 -19.35
N ASN A 43 5.45 -0.07 -18.54
CA ASN A 43 6.62 -0.19 -17.67
C ASN A 43 6.29 -0.73 -16.27
N GLY A 44 5.03 -0.70 -15.87
CA GLY A 44 4.54 -1.09 -14.54
C GLY A 44 4.00 -2.52 -14.45
N ILE A 45 4.34 -3.42 -15.38
CA ILE A 45 3.83 -4.81 -15.42
C ILE A 45 3.95 -5.50 -14.06
N LEU A 46 5.09 -5.33 -13.37
CA LEU A 46 5.29 -5.89 -12.03
C LEU A 46 4.35 -5.28 -10.98
N MET A 47 4.11 -3.97 -11.04
CA MET A 47 3.21 -3.27 -10.12
C MET A 47 1.76 -3.77 -10.30
N VAL A 48 1.31 -3.94 -11.55
CA VAL A 48 -0.01 -4.51 -11.86
C VAL A 48 -0.12 -5.93 -11.33
N ALA A 49 0.92 -6.76 -11.49
CA ALA A 49 0.95 -8.11 -10.95
C ALA A 49 0.90 -8.13 -9.41
N MET A 50 1.61 -7.21 -8.74
CA MET A 50 1.56 -7.05 -7.28
C MET A 50 0.18 -6.65 -6.79
N VAL A 51 -0.48 -5.70 -7.45
CA VAL A 51 -1.86 -5.29 -7.12
C VAL A 51 -2.81 -6.48 -7.25
N ARG A 52 -2.77 -7.18 -8.39
CA ARG A 52 -3.63 -8.35 -8.62
C ARG A 52 -3.41 -9.42 -7.55
N ALA A 53 -2.17 -9.85 -7.36
CA ALA A 53 -1.85 -10.93 -6.44
C ALA A 53 -2.15 -10.54 -4.98
N GLY A 54 -1.87 -9.29 -4.59
CA GLY A 54 -2.13 -8.81 -3.23
C GLY A 54 -3.62 -8.73 -2.91
N VAL A 55 -4.43 -8.20 -3.83
CA VAL A 55 -5.89 -8.11 -3.66
C VAL A 55 -6.52 -9.51 -3.63
N GLU A 56 -6.17 -10.38 -4.59
CA GLU A 56 -6.69 -11.76 -4.64
C GLU A 56 -6.32 -12.51 -3.36
N LEU A 57 -5.06 -12.44 -2.93
CA LEU A 57 -4.60 -13.15 -1.73
C LEU A 57 -5.26 -12.62 -0.45
N ALA A 58 -5.45 -11.30 -0.32
CA ALA A 58 -6.16 -10.72 0.82
C ALA A 58 -7.63 -11.17 0.86
N PHE A 59 -8.31 -11.13 -0.29
CA PHE A 59 -9.69 -11.58 -0.42
C PHE A 59 -9.84 -13.07 -0.08
N GLU A 60 -8.98 -13.92 -0.64
CA GLU A 60 -8.98 -15.37 -0.39
C GLU A 60 -8.69 -15.69 1.08
N ALA A 61 -7.73 -15.01 1.70
CA ALA A 61 -7.40 -15.22 3.11
C ALA A 61 -8.56 -14.82 4.03
N MET A 62 -9.22 -13.68 3.75
CA MET A 62 -10.38 -13.21 4.50
C MET A 62 -11.56 -14.19 4.38
N THR A 63 -11.92 -14.57 3.15
CA THR A 63 -13.03 -15.50 2.91
C THR A 63 -12.76 -16.89 3.47
N ALA A 64 -11.52 -17.39 3.37
CA ALA A 64 -11.12 -18.65 3.99
C ALA A 64 -11.21 -18.63 5.53
N SER A 65 -11.15 -17.44 6.16
CA SER A 65 -11.35 -17.25 7.60
C SER A 65 -12.81 -17.06 8.01
N GLY A 66 -13.76 -17.08 7.06
CA GLY A 66 -15.20 -16.97 7.30
C GLY A 66 -15.78 -15.57 7.15
N ILE A 67 -15.01 -14.60 6.62
CA ILE A 67 -15.52 -13.27 6.26
C ILE A 67 -16.34 -13.41 4.96
N ILE A 68 -17.48 -12.72 4.88
CA ILE A 68 -18.32 -12.73 3.67
C ILE A 68 -17.65 -11.96 2.52
N ASP A 69 -17.92 -12.39 1.29
CA ASP A 69 -17.34 -11.85 0.07
C ASP A 69 -17.48 -10.33 -0.03
N GLU A 70 -18.64 -9.77 0.34
CA GLU A 70 -18.88 -8.33 0.28
C GLU A 70 -17.94 -7.57 1.23
N SER A 71 -17.78 -8.04 2.46
CA SER A 71 -16.85 -7.44 3.42
C SER A 71 -15.39 -7.57 2.95
N ALA A 72 -15.01 -8.74 2.44
CA ALA A 72 -13.67 -8.95 1.90
C ALA A 72 -13.39 -8.03 0.70
N TYR A 73 -14.38 -7.77 -0.17
CA TYR A 73 -14.25 -6.83 -1.29
C TYR A 73 -14.09 -5.38 -0.82
N TYR A 74 -14.93 -4.94 0.13
CA TYR A 74 -14.89 -3.55 0.64
C TYR A 74 -13.57 -3.24 1.34
N GLU A 75 -13.02 -4.18 2.11
CA GLU A 75 -11.76 -4.03 2.85
C GLU A 75 -10.51 -4.39 2.01
N SER A 76 -10.65 -4.57 0.69
CA SER A 76 -9.52 -4.84 -0.22
C SER A 76 -9.58 -4.00 -1.49
N LEU A 77 -10.22 -4.51 -2.55
CA LEU A 77 -10.22 -3.87 -3.87
C LEU A 77 -10.92 -2.52 -3.87
N HIS A 78 -11.99 -2.36 -3.07
CA HIS A 78 -12.77 -1.14 -3.07
C HIS A 78 -12.00 0.09 -2.57
N GLU A 79 -11.19 -0.08 -1.53
CA GLU A 79 -10.43 1.02 -0.91
C GLU A 79 -9.09 1.31 -1.59
N LEU A 80 -8.54 0.34 -2.32
CA LEU A 80 -7.24 0.43 -2.98
C LEU A 80 -7.04 1.73 -3.79
N PRO A 81 -8.00 2.21 -4.61
CA PRO A 81 -7.82 3.44 -5.37
C PRO A 81 -7.63 4.67 -4.48
N LEU A 82 -8.27 4.73 -3.32
CA LEU A 82 -8.16 5.87 -2.42
C LEU A 82 -6.77 5.94 -1.77
N ILE A 83 -6.21 4.79 -1.38
CA ILE A 83 -4.84 4.72 -0.86
C ILE A 83 -3.81 5.01 -1.95
N ALA A 84 -4.02 4.54 -3.18
CA ALA A 84 -3.16 4.90 -4.30
C ALA A 84 -3.12 6.43 -4.55
N ASN A 85 -4.26 7.11 -4.38
CA ASN A 85 -4.33 8.57 -4.49
C ASN A 85 -3.53 9.30 -3.40
N THR A 86 -3.38 8.74 -2.20
CA THR A 86 -2.54 9.37 -1.16
C THR A 86 -1.07 9.32 -1.55
N ILE A 87 -0.62 8.17 -2.06
CA ILE A 87 0.75 7.99 -2.57
C ILE A 87 1.01 8.94 -3.75
N ALA A 88 0.07 9.03 -4.69
CA ALA A 88 0.19 9.95 -5.82
C ALA A 88 0.30 11.42 -5.39
N ARG A 89 -0.32 11.79 -4.26
CA ARG A 89 -0.31 13.17 -3.77
C ARG A 89 0.98 13.55 -3.04
N LYS A 90 1.52 12.67 -2.20
CA LYS A 90 2.61 13.01 -1.27
C LYS A 90 3.56 11.86 -0.94
N ARG A 91 3.62 10.83 -1.78
CA ARG A 91 4.14 9.51 -1.41
C ARG A 91 3.30 8.89 -0.28
#